data_AF-A0A535MXK3-F1
#
_entry.id   AF-A0A535MXK3-F1
#
_cell.length_a   1.000
_cell.length_b   1.000
_cell.length_c   1.000
_cell.angle_alpha   90.00
_cell.angle_beta   90.00
_cell.angle_gamma   90.00
#
_symmetry.space_group_name_H-M   'P 1'
#
loop_
_entity.id
_entity.type
_entity.pdbx_description
1 polymer ?
#
loop_
_entity_poly.entity_id
_entity_poly.type
_entity_poly.pdbx_seq_one_letter_code
_entity_poly.pdbx_strand_id
1 'polypeptide(L)'
;MESIQGLLDAGWWLRLIAVATYACAFIGYAARLAVQRLRLDRISTGLAALAVSTHTAYLVTRWIAAGRIEILAREATGDVLSSSERFWYMVSHPPYTNLFDALNFVAWAMMVCYLIIERKWGLRVVGVLAVALALVAMGEASLVTDKQIEPLVPALQSYWILIHVGMLFVSYSLFTLGAICALLYLVRTGTPTAWLGGVQAAAAGLLLALVGGTRLLFGATFEMAPGWRHQIASRLHPGKMLEVTTAVHVLPPGSEKAAKFLTPVAGVGPFLLLAILLLVAGAAVYFRARKGPEQGIHALGYKLVGAGFGLLTLGLALLVYRIVSSAEITLPAGVRLAPGEHGPFRLSLASNYALGLIALVWGTTLGFLLTTPLRDRISANLPDPRKLEDITYKVIIAGWPLLTVGIVMGGMWANEAWGRFWGWDPKETWALITWVVYAGYLHTRITLGWAGKRPAAIAVFAFVVVVFTFMGVNLGLTGEGLHTYGAG
;
A
#
# COMPACT_ATOMS: atom_id res chain seq x y z
N MET A 1 21.67 29.77 2.75
CA MET A 1 20.82 28.62 3.13
C MET A 1 19.84 28.38 1.99
N GLU A 2 19.84 27.19 1.39
CA GLU A 2 18.80 26.83 0.40
C GLU A 2 17.41 27.01 1.03
N SER A 3 16.51 27.68 0.30
CA SER A 3 15.13 27.86 0.73
C SER A 3 14.44 26.50 0.86
N ILE A 4 13.42 26.39 1.73
CA ILE A 4 12.65 25.14 1.86
C ILE A 4 12.05 24.74 0.50
N GLN A 5 11.64 25.72 -0.30
CA GLN A 5 11.15 25.47 -1.66
C GLN A 5 12.24 24.87 -2.56
N GLY A 6 13.47 25.42 -2.56
CA GLY A 6 14.57 24.86 -3.34
C GLY A 6 14.89 23.40 -2.95
N LEU A 7 14.80 23.08 -1.66
CA LEU A 7 14.97 21.72 -1.14
C LEU A 7 13.85 20.77 -1.61
N LEU A 8 12.59 21.25 -1.61
CA LEU A 8 11.44 20.48 -2.10
C LEU A 8 11.47 20.28 -3.62
N ASP A 9 11.88 21.31 -4.38
CA ASP A 9 12.05 21.24 -5.83
C ASP A 9 13.15 20.24 -6.21
N ALA A 10 14.29 20.27 -5.51
CA ALA A 10 15.33 19.26 -5.65
C ALA A 10 14.80 17.86 -5.28
N GLY A 11 14.03 17.75 -4.20
CA GLY A 11 13.37 16.53 -3.79
C GLY A 11 12.46 15.94 -4.88
N TRP A 12 11.68 16.78 -5.56
CA TRP A 12 10.81 16.33 -6.64
C TRP A 12 11.60 15.69 -7.79
N TRP A 13 12.70 16.31 -8.21
CA TRP A 13 13.60 15.74 -9.24
C TRP A 13 14.26 14.44 -8.77
N LEU A 14 14.74 14.40 -7.52
CA LEU A 14 15.31 13.18 -6.94
C LEU A 14 14.31 12.02 -6.96
N ARG A 15 13.03 12.29 -6.64
CA ARG A 15 11.96 11.31 -6.71
C ARG A 15 11.72 10.83 -8.14
N LEU A 16 11.67 11.74 -9.12
CA LEU A 16 11.51 11.35 -10.53
C LEU A 16 12.67 10.48 -11.02
N ILE A 17 13.91 10.83 -10.66
CA ILE A 17 15.09 10.03 -10.99
C ILE A 17 14.99 8.65 -10.33
N ALA A 18 14.54 8.57 -9.07
CA ALA A 18 14.31 7.30 -8.39
C ALA A 18 13.29 6.43 -9.13
N VAL A 19 12.12 6.98 -9.50
CA VAL A 19 11.08 6.26 -10.26
C VAL A 19 11.63 5.78 -11.61
N ALA A 20 12.27 6.65 -12.39
CA ALA A 20 12.84 6.29 -13.68
C ALA A 20 13.91 5.20 -13.55
N THR A 21 14.77 5.31 -12.54
CA THR A 21 15.84 4.33 -12.29
C THR A 21 15.27 2.99 -11.81
N TYR A 22 14.23 2.99 -10.96
CA TYR A 22 13.50 1.77 -10.61
C TYR A 22 12.83 1.15 -11.83
N ALA A 23 12.22 1.93 -12.73
CA ALA A 23 11.63 1.40 -13.96
C ALA A 23 12.69 0.73 -14.86
N CYS A 24 13.87 1.35 -15.02
CA CYS A 24 14.99 0.74 -15.73
C CYS A 24 15.49 -0.54 -15.03
N ALA A 25 15.59 -0.55 -13.70
CA ALA A 25 15.95 -1.74 -12.93
C ALA A 25 14.91 -2.86 -13.10
N PHE A 26 13.61 -2.52 -13.10
CA PHE A 26 12.53 -3.46 -13.34
C PHE A 26 12.65 -4.11 -14.72
N ILE A 27 12.86 -3.31 -15.77
CA ILE A 27 13.07 -3.82 -17.12
C ILE A 27 14.29 -4.75 -17.15
N GLY A 28 15.39 -4.39 -16.49
CA GLY A 28 16.58 -5.24 -16.39
C GLY A 28 16.31 -6.58 -15.68
N TYR A 29 15.68 -6.55 -14.51
CA TYR A 29 15.31 -7.76 -13.77
C TYR A 29 14.28 -8.60 -14.52
N ALA A 30 13.34 -7.99 -15.25
CA ALA A 30 12.34 -8.69 -16.05
C ALA A 30 12.99 -9.31 -17.30
N ALA A 31 13.86 -8.58 -17.98
CA ALA A 31 14.62 -9.05 -19.13
C ALA A 31 15.48 -10.27 -18.78
N ARG A 32 15.97 -10.38 -17.54
CA ARG A 32 16.65 -11.58 -17.02
C ARG A 32 15.78 -12.84 -17.09
N LEU A 33 14.46 -12.73 -16.87
CA LEU A 33 13.54 -13.88 -17.01
C LEU A 33 13.53 -14.40 -18.46
N ALA A 34 13.82 -13.53 -19.43
CA ALA A 34 13.96 -13.89 -20.83
C ALA A 34 15.41 -14.25 -21.23
N VAL A 35 16.43 -13.53 -20.75
CA VAL A 35 17.82 -13.64 -21.19
C VAL A 35 18.76 -13.77 -19.98
N GLN A 36 19.35 -14.95 -19.79
CA GLN A 36 20.24 -15.24 -18.67
C GLN A 36 21.67 -14.74 -18.91
N ARG A 37 21.90 -13.42 -18.82
CA ARG A 37 23.24 -12.83 -18.93
C ARG A 37 23.67 -12.18 -17.61
N LEU A 38 24.81 -12.63 -17.07
CA LEU A 38 25.40 -12.13 -15.81
C LEU A 38 25.66 -10.61 -15.81
N ARG A 39 25.93 -10.00 -16.98
CA ARG A 39 26.09 -8.54 -17.10
C ARG A 39 24.78 -7.79 -16.80
N LEU A 40 23.63 -8.32 -17.25
CA LEU A 40 22.31 -7.72 -17.00
C LEU A 40 21.97 -7.74 -15.51
N ASP A 41 22.34 -8.82 -14.80
CA ASP A 41 22.14 -8.94 -13.35
C ASP A 41 22.85 -7.82 -12.59
N ARG A 42 24.14 -7.59 -12.86
CA ARG A 42 24.91 -6.54 -12.17
C ARG A 42 24.40 -5.14 -12.50
N ILE A 43 24.03 -4.89 -13.75
CA ILE A 43 23.47 -3.60 -14.18
C ILE A 43 22.14 -3.34 -13.47
N SER A 44 21.24 -4.34 -13.41
CA SER A 44 19.92 -4.21 -12.77
C SER A 44 20.05 -3.92 -11.27
N THR A 45 20.95 -4.64 -10.58
CA THR A 45 21.26 -4.38 -9.16
C THR A 45 21.89 -3.01 -8.95
N GLY A 46 22.79 -2.59 -9.84
CA GLY A 46 23.39 -1.25 -9.81
C GLY A 46 22.35 -0.15 -9.97
N LEU A 47 21.41 -0.32 -10.91
CA LEU A 47 20.28 0.59 -11.09
C LEU A 47 19.36 0.59 -9.86
N ALA A 48 19.02 -0.57 -9.30
CA ALA A 48 18.21 -0.63 -8.08
C ALA A 48 18.89 0.04 -6.88
N ALA A 49 20.21 -0.11 -6.74
CA ALA A 49 20.98 0.57 -5.71
C ALA A 49 21.03 2.08 -5.93
N LEU A 50 21.23 2.53 -7.17
CA LEU A 50 21.18 3.95 -7.54
C LEU A 50 19.80 4.55 -7.25
N ALA A 51 18.73 3.81 -7.59
CA ALA A 51 17.36 4.21 -7.31
C ALA A 51 17.09 4.32 -5.80
N VAL A 52 17.58 3.37 -4.99
CA VAL A 52 17.48 3.48 -3.52
C VAL A 52 18.27 4.68 -3.01
N SER A 53 19.45 4.98 -3.55
CA SER A 53 20.25 6.15 -3.15
C SER A 53 19.53 7.46 -3.46
N THR A 54 18.99 7.62 -4.67
CA THR A 54 18.23 8.84 -5.06
C THR A 54 16.91 8.93 -4.29
N HIS A 55 16.25 7.80 -4.04
CA HIS A 55 15.05 7.73 -3.22
C HIS A 55 15.33 8.12 -1.76
N THR A 56 16.45 7.67 -1.19
CA THR A 56 16.92 8.06 0.14
C THR A 56 17.18 9.56 0.19
N ALA A 57 17.87 10.12 -0.81
CA ALA A 57 18.12 11.55 -0.88
C ALA A 57 16.80 12.34 -0.91
N TYR A 58 15.79 11.91 -1.69
CA TYR A 58 14.46 12.51 -1.69
C TYR A 58 13.78 12.43 -0.30
N LEU A 59 13.82 11.29 0.39
CA LEU A 59 13.22 11.16 1.72
C LEU A 59 13.93 12.08 2.72
N VAL A 60 15.25 12.24 2.61
CA VAL A 60 16.03 13.17 3.43
C VAL A 60 15.65 14.63 3.14
N THR A 61 15.45 15.02 1.88
CA THR A 61 15.01 16.39 1.57
C THR A 61 13.62 16.66 2.15
N ARG A 62 12.69 15.70 2.07
CA ARG A 62 11.37 15.78 2.71
C ARG A 62 11.46 15.90 4.23
N TRP A 63 12.29 15.08 4.88
CA TRP A 63 12.49 15.12 6.33
C TRP A 63 13.04 16.48 6.79
N ILE A 64 14.12 16.96 6.15
CA ILE A 64 14.72 18.26 6.48
C ILE A 64 13.72 19.39 6.25
N ALA A 65 12.95 19.35 5.16
CA ALA A 65 11.90 20.33 4.89
C ALA A 65 10.86 20.33 6.02
N ALA A 66 10.39 19.16 6.43
CA ALA A 66 9.38 19.01 7.48
C ALA A 66 9.81 19.60 8.83
N GLY A 67 11.04 19.31 9.25
CA GLY A 67 11.58 19.88 10.48
C GLY A 67 11.70 21.41 10.43
N ARG A 68 12.15 21.95 9.29
CA ARG A 68 12.23 23.41 9.09
C ARG A 68 10.86 24.07 9.07
N ILE A 69 9.85 23.40 8.50
CA ILE A 69 8.46 23.87 8.47
C ILE A 69 7.90 24.01 9.88
N GLU A 70 8.08 23.00 10.73
CA GLU A 70 7.59 23.05 12.11
C GLU A 70 8.26 24.18 12.89
N ILE A 71 9.59 24.33 12.78
CA ILE A 71 10.33 25.41 13.44
C ILE A 71 9.77 26.77 13.06
N LEU A 72 9.59 27.02 11.75
CA LEU A 72 9.05 28.30 11.26
C LEU A 72 7.61 28.52 11.73
N ALA A 73 6.79 27.47 11.77
CA ALA A 73 5.41 27.56 12.24
C ALA A 73 5.33 27.97 13.72
N ARG A 74 6.22 27.45 14.57
CA ARG A 74 6.31 27.77 16.00
C ARG A 74 6.85 29.19 16.25
N GLU A 75 7.88 29.58 15.51
CA GLU A 75 8.41 30.95 15.59
C GLU A 75 7.36 31.98 15.16
N ALA A 76 6.53 31.65 14.16
CA ALA A 76 5.44 32.51 13.72
C ALA A 76 4.34 32.69 14.77
N THR A 77 4.16 31.74 15.69
CA THR A 77 3.25 31.86 16.84
C THR A 77 3.89 32.55 18.05
N GLY A 78 5.15 32.99 17.94
CA GLY A 78 5.88 33.71 18.98
C GLY A 78 6.73 32.82 19.89
N ASP A 79 6.87 31.52 19.59
CA ASP A 79 7.66 30.60 20.40
C ASP A 79 9.17 30.93 20.25
N VAL A 80 9.88 31.02 21.38
CA VAL A 80 11.34 31.18 21.39
C VAL A 80 11.99 29.81 21.57
N LEU A 81 12.45 29.22 20.46
CA LEU A 81 12.98 27.85 20.46
C LEU A 81 14.47 27.77 20.79
N SER A 82 14.79 27.01 21.82
CA SER A 82 16.15 26.56 22.16
C SER A 82 16.76 25.66 21.07
N SER A 83 18.08 25.49 21.11
CA SER A 83 18.79 24.59 20.19
C SER A 83 18.31 23.14 20.30
N SER A 84 17.95 22.68 21.50
CA SER A 84 17.42 21.34 21.72
C SER A 84 16.03 21.15 21.11
N GLU A 85 15.16 22.16 21.21
CA GLU A 85 13.83 22.12 20.59
C GLU A 85 13.92 22.14 19.06
N ARG A 86 14.79 22.99 18.51
CA ARG A 86 15.05 23.00 17.06
C ARG A 86 15.57 21.66 16.57
N PHE A 87 16.51 21.05 17.30
CA PHE A 87 16.99 19.71 16.98
C PHE A 87 15.88 18.67 17.06
N TRP A 88 15.04 18.73 18.10
CA TRP A 88 13.90 17.84 18.26
C TRP A 88 12.94 17.92 17.06
N TYR A 89 12.51 19.12 16.68
CA TYR A 89 11.61 19.29 15.53
C TYR A 89 12.22 18.82 14.21
N MET A 90 13.54 18.94 14.05
CA MET A 90 14.26 18.39 12.90
C MET A 90 14.17 16.86 12.82
N VAL A 91 14.20 16.15 13.95
CA VAL A 91 14.20 14.68 13.96
C VAL A 91 12.78 14.10 14.06
N SER A 92 11.82 14.82 14.64
CA SER A 92 10.47 14.33 14.90
C SER A 92 9.51 14.37 13.71
N HIS A 93 9.99 14.72 12.51
CA HIS A 93 9.16 14.81 11.28
C HIS A 93 9.69 13.95 10.13
N PRO A 94 9.82 12.63 10.34
CA PRO A 94 10.26 11.71 9.30
C PRO A 94 9.22 11.61 8.17
N PRO A 95 9.64 11.20 6.96
CA PRO A 95 8.79 11.20 5.77
C PRO A 95 7.87 9.97 5.75
N TYR A 96 6.93 9.92 6.68
CA TYR A 96 5.83 8.95 6.72
C TYR A 96 4.63 9.42 7.56
N THR A 97 4.46 10.73 7.69
CA THR A 97 3.43 11.37 8.53
C THR A 97 2.13 11.64 7.77
N ASN A 98 2.16 11.59 6.45
CA ASN A 98 0.98 11.59 5.56
C ASN A 98 1.04 10.37 4.63
N LEU A 99 -0.07 10.08 3.93
CA LEU A 99 -0.18 8.91 3.05
C LEU A 99 0.81 8.96 1.87
N PHE A 100 1.06 10.15 1.31
CA PHE A 100 2.00 10.33 0.20
C PHE A 100 3.41 9.88 0.62
N ASP A 101 3.92 10.41 1.73
CA ASP A 101 5.25 10.06 2.23
C ASP A 101 5.30 8.61 2.72
N ALA A 102 4.25 8.11 3.39
CA ALA A 102 4.17 6.74 3.86
C ALA A 102 4.32 5.72 2.71
N LEU A 103 3.64 5.93 1.58
CA LEU A 103 3.75 5.05 0.41
C LEU A 103 5.15 5.09 -0.23
N ASN A 104 5.78 6.27 -0.30
CA ASN A 104 7.17 6.37 -0.77
C ASN A 104 8.13 5.70 0.23
N PHE A 105 7.92 5.85 1.53
CA PHE A 105 8.73 5.22 2.57
C PHE A 105 8.62 3.69 2.55
N VAL A 106 7.42 3.13 2.37
CA VAL A 106 7.24 1.67 2.20
C VAL A 106 7.98 1.16 0.96
N ALA A 107 7.86 1.86 -0.16
CA ALA A 107 8.60 1.50 -1.38
C ALA A 107 10.11 1.52 -1.15
N TRP A 108 10.62 2.54 -0.45
CA TRP A 108 12.02 2.64 -0.06
C TRP A 108 12.46 1.50 0.87
N ALA A 109 11.73 1.27 1.98
CA ALA A 109 12.04 0.27 2.99
C ALA A 109 12.07 -1.14 2.38
N MET A 110 11.11 -1.47 1.51
CA MET A 110 11.06 -2.72 0.77
C MET A 110 12.27 -2.88 -0.15
N MET A 111 12.67 -1.84 -0.87
CA MET A 111 13.82 -1.91 -1.76
C MET A 111 15.16 -2.00 -1.02
N VAL A 112 15.30 -1.33 0.14
CA VAL A 112 16.46 -1.51 1.03
C VAL A 112 16.53 -2.95 1.54
N CYS A 113 15.42 -3.48 2.07
CA CYS A 113 15.35 -4.87 2.54
C CYS A 113 15.68 -5.85 1.41
N TYR A 114 15.15 -5.63 0.21
CA TYR A 114 15.43 -6.43 -0.96
C TYR A 114 16.91 -6.42 -1.33
N LEU A 115 17.57 -5.26 -1.39
CA LEU A 115 18.99 -5.18 -1.73
C LEU A 115 19.88 -5.86 -0.68
N ILE A 116 19.52 -5.80 0.61
CA ILE A 116 20.17 -6.56 1.68
C ILE A 116 20.00 -8.07 1.44
N ILE A 117 18.78 -8.51 1.10
CA ILE A 117 18.48 -9.91 0.77
C ILE A 117 19.28 -10.37 -0.45
N GLU A 118 19.31 -9.56 -1.50
CA GLU A 118 20.03 -9.85 -2.73
C GLU A 118 21.54 -9.95 -2.47
N ARG A 119 22.11 -9.03 -1.69
CA ARG A 119 23.54 -9.03 -1.34
C ARG A 119 23.90 -10.26 -0.50
N LYS A 120 23.07 -10.63 0.48
CA LYS A 120 23.36 -11.71 1.42
C LYS A 120 23.11 -13.10 0.82
N TRP A 121 22.10 -13.25 -0.04
CA TRP A 121 21.65 -14.56 -0.52
C TRP A 121 21.60 -14.70 -2.05
N GLY A 122 21.93 -13.67 -2.82
CA GLY A 122 21.99 -13.72 -4.29
C GLY A 122 20.63 -13.90 -4.98
N LEU A 123 19.53 -13.53 -4.32
CA LEU A 123 18.17 -13.86 -4.74
C LEU A 123 17.55 -12.83 -5.70
N ARG A 124 18.19 -12.60 -6.85
CA ARG A 124 17.82 -11.56 -7.84
C ARG A 124 16.44 -11.67 -8.44
N VAL A 125 15.83 -12.86 -8.44
CA VAL A 125 14.50 -13.06 -9.03
C VAL A 125 13.41 -12.35 -8.22
N VAL A 126 13.63 -12.16 -6.93
CA VAL A 126 12.72 -11.39 -6.06
C VAL A 126 12.71 -9.91 -6.46
N GLY A 127 13.78 -9.41 -7.09
CA GLY A 127 13.91 -8.03 -7.53
C GLY A 127 12.84 -7.59 -8.52
N VAL A 128 12.40 -8.48 -9.42
CA VAL A 128 11.31 -8.17 -10.37
C VAL A 128 10.05 -7.75 -9.61
N LEU A 129 9.65 -8.56 -8.63
CA LEU A 129 8.42 -8.34 -7.88
C LEU A 129 8.58 -7.23 -6.83
N ALA A 130 9.74 -7.14 -6.19
CA ALA A 130 10.03 -6.06 -5.24
C ALA A 130 10.01 -4.68 -5.91
N VAL A 131 10.70 -4.53 -7.06
CA VAL A 131 10.71 -3.27 -7.81
C VAL A 131 9.33 -2.96 -8.39
N ALA A 132 8.60 -3.96 -8.90
CA ALA A 132 7.23 -3.76 -9.38
C ALA A 132 6.31 -3.21 -8.29
N LEU A 133 6.32 -3.82 -7.09
CA LEU A 133 5.52 -3.35 -5.96
C LEU A 133 5.96 -1.96 -5.47
N ALA A 134 7.27 -1.66 -5.49
CA ALA A 134 7.78 -0.33 -5.15
C ALA A 134 7.26 0.73 -6.13
N LEU A 135 7.28 0.44 -7.43
CA LEU A 135 6.74 1.32 -8.47
C LEU A 135 5.22 1.50 -8.34
N VAL A 136 4.48 0.45 -7.98
CA VAL A 136 3.03 0.56 -7.69
C VAL A 136 2.79 1.48 -6.51
N ALA A 137 3.48 1.30 -5.38
CA ALA A 137 3.35 2.17 -4.21
C ALA A 137 3.72 3.64 -4.53
N MET A 138 4.79 3.89 -5.29
CA MET A 138 5.15 5.24 -5.74
C MET A 138 4.15 5.82 -6.75
N GLY A 139 3.56 4.98 -7.60
CA GLY A 139 2.48 5.34 -8.51
C GLY A 139 1.23 5.77 -7.75
N GLU A 140 0.79 4.97 -6.78
CA GLU A 140 -0.31 5.28 -5.88
C GLU A 140 -0.06 6.57 -5.09
N ALA A 141 1.14 6.77 -4.56
CA ALA A 141 1.51 8.02 -3.90
C ALA A 141 1.28 9.22 -4.83
N SER A 142 1.56 9.09 -6.13
CA SER A 142 1.36 10.19 -7.08
C SER A 142 -0.12 10.56 -7.28
N LEU A 143 -1.05 9.66 -6.94
CA LEU A 143 -2.49 9.86 -7.00
C LEU A 143 -3.08 10.49 -5.72
N VAL A 144 -2.31 10.54 -4.62
CA VAL A 144 -2.72 11.21 -3.38
C VAL A 144 -2.79 12.72 -3.62
N THR A 145 -3.85 13.38 -3.14
CA THR A 145 -4.05 14.83 -3.31
C THR A 145 -3.21 15.66 -2.35
N ASP A 146 -3.12 15.24 -1.07
CA ASP A 146 -2.26 15.87 -0.08
C ASP A 146 -0.82 15.32 -0.14
N LYS A 147 0.05 16.09 -0.80
CA LYS A 147 1.50 15.83 -0.90
C LYS A 147 2.33 16.85 -0.11
N GLN A 148 1.65 17.83 0.49
CA GLN A 148 2.33 18.93 1.18
C GLN A 148 2.87 18.42 2.51
N ILE A 149 3.77 19.20 3.10
CA ILE A 149 4.19 18.96 4.48
C ILE A 149 3.50 20.02 5.32
N GLU A 150 2.67 19.55 6.23
CA GLU A 150 2.01 20.37 7.22
C GLU A 150 2.50 20.03 8.62
N PRO A 151 2.44 21.00 9.57
CA PRO A 151 2.65 20.72 10.98
C PRO A 151 1.79 19.55 11.47
N LEU A 152 2.39 18.70 12.28
CA LEU A 152 1.72 17.49 12.77
C LEU A 152 0.50 17.85 13.62
N VAL A 153 -0.59 17.12 13.42
CA VAL A 153 -1.72 17.15 14.35
C VAL A 153 -1.27 16.68 15.74
N PRO A 154 -1.91 17.13 16.84
CA PRO A 154 -1.45 16.83 18.20
C PRO A 154 -1.21 15.33 18.46
N ALA A 155 -2.04 14.47 17.90
CA ALA A 155 -1.91 13.01 18.03
C ALA A 155 -0.59 12.46 17.42
N LEU A 156 0.00 13.13 16.44
CA LEU A 156 1.26 12.71 15.80
C LEU A 156 2.50 13.38 16.41
N GLN A 157 2.35 14.32 17.34
CA GLN A 157 3.47 15.01 18.01
C GLN A 157 4.05 14.18 19.17
N SER A 158 4.50 12.96 18.91
CA SER A 158 5.06 12.05 19.93
C SER A 158 6.27 11.28 19.40
N TYR A 159 7.24 10.97 20.27
CA TYR A 159 8.39 10.16 19.88
C TYR A 159 8.02 8.71 19.54
N TRP A 160 6.94 8.20 20.13
CA TRP A 160 6.50 6.83 19.91
C TRP A 160 6.06 6.58 18.48
N ILE A 161 5.44 7.56 17.83
CA ILE A 161 4.96 7.38 16.44
C ILE A 161 6.12 7.17 15.47
N LEU A 162 7.27 7.80 15.74
CA LEU A 162 8.50 7.66 14.95
C LEU A 162 8.96 6.20 14.92
N ILE A 163 8.99 5.59 16.09
CA ILE A 163 9.45 4.21 16.26
C ILE A 163 8.36 3.25 15.78
N HIS A 164 7.12 3.44 16.23
CA HIS A 164 5.97 2.60 15.90
C HIS A 164 5.83 2.44 14.37
N VAL A 165 5.66 3.55 13.65
CA VAL A 165 5.34 3.53 12.22
C VAL A 165 6.53 3.04 11.40
N GLY A 166 7.75 3.49 11.73
CA GLY A 166 8.97 3.05 11.05
C GLY A 166 9.18 1.54 11.16
N MET A 167 9.02 0.97 12.36
CA MET A 167 9.18 -0.48 12.60
C MET A 167 8.13 -1.30 11.85
N LEU A 168 6.88 -0.82 11.80
CA LEU A 168 5.81 -1.49 11.04
C LEU A 168 6.10 -1.52 9.55
N PHE A 169 6.57 -0.43 8.94
CA PHE A 169 6.88 -0.42 7.51
C PHE A 169 8.04 -1.33 7.13
N VAL A 170 9.09 -1.39 7.95
CA VAL A 170 10.19 -2.34 7.74
C VAL A 170 9.69 -3.79 7.93
N SER A 171 8.86 -4.04 8.94
CA SER A 171 8.26 -5.35 9.18
C SER A 171 7.41 -5.83 8.00
N TYR A 172 6.47 -5.00 7.53
CA TYR A 172 5.61 -5.31 6.39
C TYR A 172 6.40 -5.49 5.09
N SER A 173 7.48 -4.72 4.90
CA SER A 173 8.42 -4.90 3.79
C SER A 173 9.06 -6.29 3.81
N LEU A 174 9.54 -6.74 4.98
CA LEU A 174 10.12 -8.08 5.13
C LEU A 174 9.04 -9.15 4.88
N PHE A 175 7.87 -9.03 5.48
CA PHE A 175 6.76 -9.96 5.25
C PHE A 175 6.35 -10.07 3.77
N THR A 176 6.33 -8.96 3.04
CA THR A 176 6.11 -8.93 1.58
C THR A 176 7.16 -9.74 0.83
N LEU A 177 8.44 -9.52 1.13
CA LEU A 177 9.54 -10.24 0.50
C LEU A 177 9.55 -11.73 0.87
N GLY A 178 9.16 -12.07 2.11
CA GLY A 178 8.95 -13.44 2.56
C GLY A 178 7.82 -14.12 1.79
N ALA A 179 6.69 -13.45 1.60
CA ALA A 179 5.57 -13.98 0.82
C ALA A 179 5.92 -14.16 -0.66
N ILE A 180 6.71 -13.25 -1.25
CA ILE A 180 7.27 -13.43 -2.59
C ILE A 180 8.12 -14.70 -2.65
N CYS A 181 9.05 -14.89 -1.70
CA CYS A 181 9.87 -16.10 -1.66
C CYS A 181 9.03 -17.37 -1.49
N ALA A 182 7.99 -17.34 -0.66
CA ALA A 182 7.06 -18.44 -0.46
C ALA A 182 6.24 -18.75 -1.73
N LEU A 183 5.81 -17.72 -2.46
CA LEU A 183 5.11 -17.90 -3.74
C LEU A 183 6.03 -18.53 -4.79
N LEU A 184 7.26 -18.03 -4.91
CA LEU A 184 8.28 -18.61 -5.81
C LEU A 184 8.61 -20.05 -5.43
N TYR A 185 8.65 -20.37 -4.13
CA TYR A 185 8.81 -21.74 -3.65
C TYR A 185 7.67 -22.64 -4.15
N LEU A 186 6.42 -22.20 -4.02
CA LEU A 186 5.26 -22.98 -4.48
C LEU A 186 5.31 -23.21 -5.99
N VAL A 187 5.72 -22.21 -6.78
CA VAL A 187 5.94 -22.34 -8.23
C VAL A 187 7.05 -23.35 -8.52
N ARG A 188 8.21 -23.21 -7.87
CA ARG A 188 9.38 -24.09 -8.08
C ARG A 188 9.12 -25.55 -7.72
N THR A 189 8.30 -25.79 -6.70
CA THR A 189 7.93 -27.14 -6.23
C THR A 189 6.73 -27.75 -6.98
N GLY A 190 6.36 -27.16 -8.12
CA GLY A 190 5.34 -27.71 -9.02
C GLY A 190 3.92 -27.64 -8.44
N THR A 191 3.61 -26.62 -7.63
CA THR A 191 2.22 -26.40 -7.19
C THR A 191 1.35 -26.13 -8.43
N PRO A 192 0.22 -26.85 -8.63
CA PRO A 192 -0.59 -26.72 -9.83
C PRO A 192 -1.03 -25.27 -10.06
N THR A 193 -1.00 -24.82 -11.31
CA THR A 193 -1.48 -23.48 -11.69
C THR A 193 -2.93 -23.28 -11.31
N ALA A 194 -3.75 -24.34 -11.30
CA ALA A 194 -5.12 -24.29 -10.82
C ALA A 194 -5.21 -23.87 -9.35
N TRP A 195 -4.30 -24.32 -8.51
CA TRP A 195 -4.32 -23.92 -7.10
C TRP A 195 -3.89 -22.46 -6.94
N LEU A 196 -2.79 -22.07 -7.60
CA LEU A 196 -2.28 -20.69 -7.54
C LEU A 196 -3.29 -19.69 -8.14
N GLY A 197 -3.87 -20.01 -9.29
CA GLY A 197 -4.90 -19.20 -9.93
C GLY A 197 -6.20 -19.16 -9.14
N GLY A 198 -6.60 -20.27 -8.51
CA GLY A 198 -7.77 -20.29 -7.63
C GLY A 198 -7.61 -19.38 -6.43
N VAL A 199 -6.46 -19.43 -5.76
CA VAL A 199 -6.14 -18.56 -4.62
C VAL A 199 -6.03 -17.10 -5.06
N GLN A 200 -5.33 -16.81 -6.16
CA GLN A 200 -5.21 -15.46 -6.68
C GLN A 200 -6.57 -14.86 -7.03
N ALA A 201 -7.40 -15.58 -7.78
CA ALA A 201 -8.71 -15.10 -8.20
C ALA A 201 -9.68 -14.93 -7.00
N ALA A 202 -9.63 -15.84 -6.02
CA ALA A 202 -10.40 -15.70 -4.79
C ALA A 202 -9.97 -14.47 -3.97
N ALA A 203 -8.65 -14.26 -3.81
CA ALA A 203 -8.12 -13.10 -3.10
C ALA A 203 -8.48 -11.79 -3.83
N ALA A 204 -8.30 -11.74 -5.15
CA ALA A 204 -8.67 -10.59 -5.96
C ALA A 204 -10.17 -10.27 -5.87
N GLY A 205 -11.03 -11.29 -5.98
CA GLY A 205 -12.48 -11.14 -5.83
C GLY A 205 -12.88 -10.65 -4.43
N LEU A 206 -12.27 -11.19 -3.38
CA LEU A 206 -12.50 -10.75 -2.00
C LEU A 206 -12.06 -9.30 -1.79
N LEU A 207 -10.82 -8.95 -2.18
CA LEU A 207 -10.31 -7.59 -2.02
C LEU A 207 -11.14 -6.58 -2.81
N LEU A 208 -11.58 -6.92 -4.03
CA LEU A 208 -12.44 -6.06 -4.81
C LEU A 208 -13.86 -5.95 -4.23
N ALA A 209 -14.38 -7.00 -3.57
CA ALA A 209 -15.64 -6.92 -2.85
C ALA A 209 -15.57 -5.96 -1.65
N LEU A 210 -14.40 -5.83 -1.00
CA LEU A 210 -14.19 -4.90 0.12
C LEU A 210 -14.18 -3.42 -0.32
N VAL A 211 -13.82 -3.13 -1.57
CA VAL A 211 -13.74 -1.76 -2.13
C VAL A 211 -15.09 -1.02 -2.08
N GLY A 212 -16.20 -1.72 -2.28
CA GLY A 212 -17.55 -1.11 -2.29
C GLY A 212 -18.55 -1.74 -1.32
N GLY A 213 -18.10 -2.71 -0.52
CA GLY A 213 -18.91 -3.37 0.51
C GLY A 213 -20.26 -3.90 0.02
N THR A 214 -21.27 -3.82 0.88
CA THR A 214 -22.62 -4.32 0.61
C THR A 214 -23.32 -3.55 -0.52
N ARG A 215 -23.06 -2.25 -0.67
CA ARG A 215 -23.63 -1.41 -1.74
C ARG A 215 -23.18 -1.88 -3.13
N LEU A 216 -21.90 -2.23 -3.27
CA LEU A 216 -21.40 -2.82 -4.52
C LEU A 216 -21.94 -4.23 -4.76
N LEU A 217 -21.95 -5.08 -3.73
CA LEU A 217 -22.34 -6.49 -3.87
C LEU A 217 -23.82 -6.69 -4.17
N PHE A 218 -24.71 -5.91 -3.55
CA PHE A 218 -26.16 -6.09 -3.65
C PHE A 218 -26.86 -4.99 -4.44
N GLY A 219 -26.23 -3.82 -4.60
CA GLY A 219 -26.76 -2.68 -5.33
C GLY A 219 -26.06 -2.38 -6.65
N ALA A 220 -24.93 -3.04 -6.95
CA ALA A 220 -24.06 -2.69 -8.07
C ALA A 220 -23.67 -1.20 -8.09
N THR A 221 -23.59 -0.57 -6.92
CA THR A 221 -23.22 0.84 -6.77
C THR A 221 -21.82 0.96 -6.17
N PHE A 222 -20.96 1.75 -6.84
CA PHE A 222 -19.67 2.15 -6.31
C PHE A 222 -19.75 3.60 -5.89
N GLU A 223 -19.31 3.92 -4.68
CA GLU A 223 -19.42 5.25 -4.10
C GLU A 223 -18.05 5.81 -3.78
N MET A 224 -17.94 7.13 -3.86
CA MET A 224 -16.75 7.86 -3.46
C MET A 224 -17.13 9.19 -2.83
N ALA A 225 -16.23 9.74 -2.03
CA ALA A 225 -16.39 11.09 -1.54
C ALA A 225 -16.15 12.08 -2.69
N PRO A 226 -17.07 13.03 -2.94
CA PRO A 226 -16.70 14.19 -3.71
C PRO A 226 -15.63 14.97 -2.94
N GLY A 227 -14.79 15.70 -3.66
CA GLY A 227 -13.89 16.67 -3.07
C GLY A 227 -14.26 18.07 -3.47
N TRP A 228 -13.80 19.04 -2.70
CA TRP A 228 -13.84 20.44 -3.07
C TRP A 228 -12.43 21.01 -3.00
N ARG A 229 -12.20 21.98 -3.87
CA ARG A 229 -10.93 22.68 -3.91
C ARG A 229 -11.04 23.92 -3.07
N HIS A 230 -10.14 24.05 -2.12
CA HIS A 230 -10.04 25.24 -1.30
C HIS A 230 -8.61 25.68 -1.17
N GLN A 231 -8.47 26.90 -0.69
CA GLN A 231 -7.19 27.50 -0.46
C GLN A 231 -6.91 27.53 1.02
N ILE A 232 -5.81 26.93 1.44
CA ILE A 232 -5.27 27.12 2.78
C ILE A 232 -4.08 28.07 2.69
N ALA A 233 -3.97 28.96 3.68
CA ALA A 233 -2.79 29.81 3.77
C ALA A 233 -1.55 28.91 3.93
N SER A 234 -0.57 29.09 3.06
CA SER A 234 0.69 28.39 3.18
C SER A 234 1.37 28.83 4.46
N ARG A 235 1.50 27.93 5.44
CA ARG A 235 2.30 28.19 6.65
C ARG A 235 3.78 28.42 6.33
N LEU A 236 4.21 27.95 5.16
CA LEU A 236 5.57 28.06 4.60
C LEU A 236 5.84 29.36 3.85
N HIS A 237 4.82 29.91 3.21
CA HIS A 237 4.94 31.07 2.34
C HIS A 237 3.88 32.09 2.76
N PRO A 238 4.20 32.97 3.72
CA PRO A 238 3.27 34.01 4.16
C PRO A 238 2.73 34.80 2.97
N GLY A 239 1.41 34.86 2.83
CA GLY A 239 0.72 35.51 1.70
C GLY A 239 0.48 34.63 0.46
N LYS A 240 0.98 33.39 0.42
CA LYS A 240 0.68 32.42 -0.65
C LYS A 240 -0.42 31.47 -0.20
N MET A 241 -1.37 31.23 -1.10
CA MET A 241 -2.44 30.25 -0.89
C MET A 241 -2.09 28.93 -1.56
N LEU A 242 -2.29 27.80 -0.87
CA LEU A 242 -2.14 26.45 -1.41
C LEU A 242 -3.51 25.92 -1.80
N GLU A 243 -3.65 25.48 -3.05
CA GLU A 243 -4.85 24.77 -3.49
C GLU A 243 -4.80 23.33 -2.99
N VAL A 244 -5.76 22.95 -2.15
CA VAL A 244 -5.91 21.60 -1.60
C VAL A 244 -7.28 21.07 -2.00
N THR A 245 -7.34 19.78 -2.33
CA THR A 245 -8.60 19.08 -2.53
C THR A 245 -8.83 18.12 -1.38
N THR A 246 -9.82 18.42 -0.55
CA THR A 246 -10.23 17.62 0.60
C THR A 246 -11.54 16.91 0.30
N ALA A 247 -11.75 15.74 0.94
CA ALA A 247 -13.01 15.03 0.85
C ALA A 247 -14.11 15.81 1.59
N VAL A 248 -15.33 15.81 1.05
CA VAL A 248 -16.46 16.50 1.69
C VAL A 248 -16.91 15.75 2.93
N HIS A 249 -17.04 16.49 4.04
CA HIS A 249 -17.59 15.98 5.28
C HIS A 249 -18.96 16.58 5.60
N VAL A 250 -19.83 15.73 6.16
CA VAL A 250 -21.19 16.08 6.59
C VAL A 250 -21.40 15.66 8.03
N LEU A 251 -22.33 16.31 8.72
CA LEU A 251 -22.78 15.93 10.06
C LEU A 251 -24.01 15.01 9.94
N PRO A 252 -23.87 13.71 10.25
CA PRO A 252 -25.02 12.80 10.25
C PRO A 252 -26.13 13.28 11.20
N PRO A 253 -27.41 12.99 10.91
CA PRO A 253 -28.50 13.30 11.83
C PRO A 253 -28.23 12.73 13.23
N GLY A 254 -28.28 13.57 14.27
CA GLY A 254 -28.04 13.16 15.66
C GLY A 254 -26.57 12.97 16.07
N SER A 255 -25.59 13.27 15.19
CA SER A 255 -24.15 13.20 15.51
C SER A 255 -23.48 14.56 15.34
N GLU A 256 -22.57 14.88 16.27
CA GLU A 256 -21.65 16.03 16.16
C GLU A 256 -20.33 15.66 15.45
N LYS A 257 -20.11 14.37 15.16
CA LYS A 257 -18.92 13.90 14.45
C LYS A 257 -19.11 14.02 12.94
N ALA A 258 -18.17 14.70 12.30
CA ALA A 258 -18.09 14.79 10.84
C ALA A 258 -17.80 13.42 10.22
N ALA A 259 -18.51 13.08 9.15
CA ALA A 259 -18.32 11.84 8.38
C ALA A 259 -18.20 12.16 6.89
N LYS A 260 -17.44 11.34 6.15
CA LYS A 260 -17.30 11.51 4.69
C LYS A 260 -18.66 11.34 4.01
N PHE A 261 -19.04 12.31 3.17
CA PHE A 261 -20.20 12.17 2.31
C PHE A 261 -19.85 11.30 1.12
N LEU A 262 -20.53 10.17 0.94
CA LEU A 262 -20.30 9.26 -0.18
C LEU A 262 -21.41 9.40 -1.22
N THR A 263 -21.04 9.59 -2.48
CA THR A 263 -21.95 9.67 -3.62
C THR A 263 -21.68 8.57 -4.63
N PRO A 264 -22.72 7.98 -5.26
CA PRO A 264 -22.54 6.96 -6.29
C PRO A 264 -21.86 7.52 -7.54
N VAL A 265 -20.94 6.74 -8.12
CA VAL A 265 -20.33 7.03 -9.41
C VAL A 265 -21.03 6.25 -10.51
N ALA A 266 -21.77 6.99 -11.33
CA ALA A 266 -22.64 6.43 -12.36
C ALA A 266 -21.90 5.49 -13.32
N GLY A 267 -22.37 4.24 -13.37
CA GLY A 267 -21.93 3.22 -14.31
C GLY A 267 -20.69 2.42 -13.90
N VAL A 268 -19.96 2.79 -12.85
CA VAL A 268 -18.73 2.08 -12.45
C VAL A 268 -19.04 0.77 -11.69
N GLY A 269 -20.01 0.81 -10.78
CA GLY A 269 -20.36 -0.34 -9.93
C GLY A 269 -20.70 -1.63 -10.69
N PRO A 270 -21.48 -1.61 -11.80
CA PRO A 270 -21.75 -2.81 -12.60
C PRO A 270 -20.49 -3.48 -13.17
N PHE A 271 -19.49 -2.71 -13.62
CA PHE A 271 -18.23 -3.28 -14.12
C PHE A 271 -17.42 -3.94 -13.00
N LEU A 272 -17.36 -3.29 -11.83
CA LEU A 272 -16.66 -3.85 -10.67
C LEU A 272 -17.36 -5.11 -10.15
N LEU A 273 -18.70 -5.12 -10.08
CA LEU A 273 -19.47 -6.29 -9.68
C LEU A 273 -19.27 -7.45 -10.65
N LEU A 274 -19.34 -7.19 -11.97
CA LEU A 274 -19.14 -8.24 -12.96
C LEU A 274 -17.68 -8.76 -12.94
N ALA A 275 -16.70 -7.90 -12.68
CA ALA A 275 -15.32 -8.33 -12.45
C ALA A 275 -15.21 -9.25 -11.22
N ILE A 276 -15.86 -8.92 -10.09
CA ILE A 276 -15.93 -9.79 -8.90
C ILE A 276 -16.54 -11.15 -9.26
N LEU A 277 -17.68 -11.17 -9.95
CA LEU A 277 -18.36 -12.40 -10.34
C LEU A 277 -17.47 -13.29 -11.22
N LEU A 278 -16.77 -12.72 -12.20
CA LEU A 278 -15.85 -13.47 -13.06
C LEU A 278 -14.61 -13.97 -12.31
N LEU A 279 -14.06 -13.20 -11.37
CA LEU A 279 -12.95 -13.63 -10.52
C LEU A 279 -13.39 -14.79 -9.60
N VAL A 280 -14.56 -14.70 -8.98
CA VAL A 280 -15.13 -15.77 -8.14
C VAL A 280 -15.44 -17.02 -8.96
N ALA A 281 -16.04 -16.86 -10.14
CA ALA A 281 -16.28 -17.96 -11.07
C ALA A 281 -14.96 -18.62 -11.52
N GLY A 282 -13.95 -17.81 -11.87
CA GLY A 282 -12.60 -18.27 -12.19
C GLY A 282 -11.98 -19.06 -11.03
N ALA A 283 -12.10 -18.56 -9.80
CA ALA A 283 -11.65 -19.26 -8.60
C ALA A 283 -12.34 -20.61 -8.42
N ALA A 284 -13.67 -20.67 -8.58
CA ALA A 284 -14.44 -21.90 -8.48
C ALA A 284 -14.03 -22.93 -9.56
N VAL A 285 -13.84 -22.48 -10.81
CA VAL A 285 -13.37 -23.32 -11.91
C VAL A 285 -11.98 -23.89 -11.60
N TYR A 286 -11.06 -23.03 -11.15
CA TYR A 286 -9.72 -23.44 -10.75
C TYR A 286 -9.71 -24.44 -9.60
N PHE A 287 -10.48 -24.20 -8.53
CA PHE A 287 -10.56 -25.13 -7.40
C PHE A 287 -11.24 -26.46 -7.75
N ARG A 288 -12.17 -26.47 -8.71
CA ARG A 288 -12.73 -27.72 -9.27
C ARG A 288 -11.71 -28.47 -10.12
N ALA A 289 -10.92 -27.75 -10.93
CA ALA A 289 -9.89 -28.31 -11.79
C ALA A 289 -8.69 -28.91 -11.03
N ARG A 290 -8.49 -28.55 -9.75
CA ARG A 290 -7.28 -28.89 -8.98
C ARG A 290 -6.94 -30.39 -8.88
N LYS A 291 -7.88 -31.28 -9.19
CA LYS A 291 -7.71 -32.75 -9.14
C LYS A 291 -7.77 -33.43 -10.52
N GLY A 292 -8.01 -32.70 -11.60
CA GLY A 292 -8.21 -33.25 -12.95
C GLY A 292 -7.02 -33.00 -13.90
N PRO A 293 -7.02 -33.63 -15.10
CA PRO A 293 -5.97 -33.43 -16.10
C PRO A 293 -5.92 -31.98 -16.61
N GLU A 294 -4.71 -31.46 -16.81
CA GLU A 294 -4.41 -30.02 -16.91
C GLU A 294 -4.93 -29.31 -18.18
N GLN A 295 -5.42 -30.02 -19.19
CA GLN A 295 -5.46 -29.50 -20.57
C GLN A 295 -6.69 -28.65 -20.96
N GLY A 296 -7.82 -28.70 -20.24
CA GLY A 296 -9.06 -28.00 -20.66
C GLY A 296 -9.63 -26.97 -19.68
N ILE A 297 -9.75 -27.34 -18.40
CA ILE A 297 -10.41 -26.52 -17.37
C ILE A 297 -9.51 -25.33 -16.93
N HIS A 298 -8.19 -25.48 -17.06
CA HIS A 298 -7.23 -24.39 -16.81
C HIS A 298 -7.39 -23.23 -17.78
N ALA A 299 -7.64 -23.53 -19.06
CA ALA A 299 -7.86 -22.50 -20.07
C ALA A 299 -9.14 -21.69 -19.79
N LEU A 300 -10.20 -22.35 -19.31
CA LEU A 300 -11.44 -21.65 -18.91
C LEU A 300 -11.22 -20.76 -17.69
N GLY A 301 -10.60 -21.27 -16.62
CA GLY A 301 -10.28 -20.48 -15.43
C GLY A 301 -9.42 -19.25 -15.76
N TYR A 302 -8.41 -19.43 -16.61
CA TYR A 302 -7.55 -18.35 -17.10
C TYR A 302 -8.33 -17.32 -17.93
N LYS A 303 -9.20 -17.75 -18.84
CA LYS A 303 -10.07 -16.86 -19.63
C LYS A 303 -11.05 -16.07 -18.75
N LEU A 304 -11.62 -16.69 -17.72
CA LEU A 304 -12.53 -16.02 -16.78
C LEU A 304 -11.79 -14.94 -15.97
N VAL A 305 -10.61 -15.25 -15.43
CA VAL A 305 -9.78 -14.26 -14.74
C VAL A 305 -9.36 -13.14 -15.69
N GLY A 306 -8.98 -13.47 -16.94
CA GLY A 306 -8.65 -12.48 -17.97
C GLY A 306 -9.83 -11.57 -18.33
N ALA A 307 -11.04 -12.13 -18.45
CA ALA A 307 -12.26 -11.36 -18.68
C ALA A 307 -12.61 -10.47 -17.48
N GLY A 308 -12.47 -10.98 -16.25
CA GLY A 308 -12.62 -10.20 -15.02
C GLY A 308 -11.64 -9.04 -14.95
N PHE A 309 -10.38 -9.26 -15.33
CA PHE A 309 -9.36 -8.21 -15.45
C PHE A 309 -9.71 -7.16 -16.51
N GLY A 310 -10.24 -7.59 -17.66
CA GLY A 310 -10.72 -6.69 -18.71
C GLY A 310 -11.84 -5.76 -18.21
N LEU A 311 -12.81 -6.30 -17.48
CA LEU A 311 -13.88 -5.51 -16.87
C LEU A 311 -13.40 -4.59 -15.77
N LEU A 312 -12.48 -5.04 -14.92
CA LEU A 312 -11.85 -4.20 -13.91
C LEU A 312 -11.14 -3.00 -14.56
N THR A 313 -10.41 -3.25 -15.65
CA THR A 313 -9.72 -2.22 -16.43
C THR A 313 -10.70 -1.23 -17.05
N LEU A 314 -11.79 -1.72 -17.63
CA LEU A 314 -12.84 -0.86 -18.19
C LEU A 314 -13.55 -0.03 -17.12
N GLY A 315 -13.85 -0.63 -15.96
CA GLY A 315 -14.42 0.07 -14.81
C GLY A 315 -13.50 1.17 -14.28
N LEU A 316 -12.19 0.90 -14.22
CA LEU A 316 -11.18 1.90 -13.84
C LEU A 316 -11.06 3.02 -14.88
N ALA A 317 -11.08 2.71 -16.17
CA ALA A 317 -11.06 3.72 -17.24
C ALA A 317 -12.31 4.61 -17.19
N LEU A 318 -13.49 4.01 -16.99
CA LEU A 318 -14.74 4.76 -16.78
C LEU A 318 -14.66 5.62 -15.52
N LEU A 319 -14.10 5.11 -14.43
CA LEU A 319 -13.92 5.86 -13.20
C LEU A 319 -13.05 7.10 -13.40
N VAL A 320 -11.89 6.94 -14.06
CA VAL A 320 -11.02 8.07 -14.41
C VAL A 320 -11.76 9.07 -15.29
N TYR A 321 -12.48 8.60 -16.32
CA TYR A 321 -13.30 9.46 -17.15
C TYR A 321 -14.33 10.25 -16.35
N ARG A 322 -15.05 9.59 -15.42
CA ARG A 322 -16.05 10.23 -14.54
C ARG A 322 -15.44 11.29 -13.62
N ILE A 323 -14.24 11.05 -13.12
CA ILE A 323 -13.52 12.03 -12.28
C ILE A 323 -13.13 13.25 -13.11
N VAL A 324 -12.48 13.03 -14.26
CA VAL A 324 -11.99 14.12 -15.14
C VAL A 324 -13.14 14.92 -15.76
N SER A 325 -14.28 14.28 -16.04
CA SER A 325 -15.47 14.92 -16.62
C SER A 325 -16.52 15.31 -15.58
N SER A 326 -16.19 15.31 -14.29
CA SER A 326 -17.18 15.54 -13.23
C SER A 326 -17.79 16.94 -13.27
N ALA A 327 -19.12 16.97 -13.31
CA ALA A 327 -19.89 18.18 -13.04
C ALA A 327 -19.91 18.48 -11.54
N GLU A 328 -20.34 19.69 -11.20
CA GLU A 328 -20.57 20.08 -9.80
C GLU A 328 -21.68 19.23 -9.17
N ILE A 329 -21.44 18.77 -7.95
CA ILE A 329 -22.34 17.91 -7.19
C ILE A 329 -23.06 18.76 -6.16
N THR A 330 -24.38 18.82 -6.28
CA THR A 330 -25.24 19.44 -5.28
C THR A 330 -25.60 18.43 -4.20
N LEU A 331 -25.42 18.83 -2.95
CA LEU A 331 -25.77 17.97 -1.82
C LEU A 331 -27.30 17.88 -1.66
N PRO A 332 -27.85 16.70 -1.28
CA PRO A 332 -29.28 16.55 -1.04
C PRO A 332 -29.81 17.51 0.04
N ALA A 333 -31.06 17.95 -0.10
CA ALA A 333 -31.72 18.80 0.89
C ALA A 333 -31.74 18.11 2.28
N GLY A 334 -31.34 18.83 3.32
CA GLY A 334 -31.29 18.33 4.71
C GLY A 334 -29.94 17.76 5.14
N VAL A 335 -28.96 17.62 4.24
CA VAL A 335 -27.58 17.26 4.60
C VAL A 335 -26.88 18.49 5.17
N ARG A 336 -26.48 18.42 6.45
CA ARG A 336 -25.70 19.49 7.09
C ARG A 336 -24.23 19.28 6.82
N LEU A 337 -23.59 20.27 6.21
CA LEU A 337 -22.15 20.30 6.02
C LEU A 337 -21.41 20.39 7.36
N ALA A 338 -20.24 19.77 7.45
CA ALA A 338 -19.33 20.01 8.56
C ALA A 338 -18.82 21.47 8.54
N PRO A 339 -18.45 22.06 9.68
CA PRO A 339 -17.92 23.42 9.73
C PRO A 339 -16.72 23.62 8.78
N GLY A 340 -16.73 24.68 7.97
CA GLY A 340 -15.65 25.03 7.05
C GLY A 340 -15.78 24.47 5.62
N GLU A 341 -16.79 23.65 5.33
CA GLU A 341 -17.06 23.09 4.00
C GLU A 341 -17.91 24.07 3.17
N HIS A 342 -17.42 24.51 2.01
CA HIS A 342 -18.10 25.58 1.23
C HIS A 342 -18.26 25.33 -0.28
N GLY A 343 -17.83 24.18 -0.81
CA GLY A 343 -17.96 23.84 -2.24
C GLY A 343 -17.16 24.78 -3.17
N PRO A 344 -17.24 24.63 -4.51
CA PRO A 344 -18.04 23.65 -5.25
C PRO A 344 -17.50 22.22 -5.12
N PHE A 345 -18.40 21.24 -5.06
CA PHE A 345 -18.06 19.82 -4.88
C PHE A 345 -17.98 19.10 -6.23
N ARG A 346 -16.93 18.30 -6.46
CA ARG A 346 -16.74 17.52 -7.70
C ARG A 346 -16.17 16.15 -7.36
N LEU A 347 -16.30 15.17 -8.25
CA LEU A 347 -15.61 13.89 -8.04
C LEU A 347 -14.10 14.12 -8.08
N SER A 348 -13.40 13.56 -7.11
CA SER A 348 -11.95 13.69 -7.03
C SER A 348 -11.32 12.43 -6.46
N LEU A 349 -10.00 12.32 -6.62
CA LEU A 349 -9.22 11.23 -6.02
C LEU A 349 -8.97 11.46 -4.51
N ALA A 350 -9.53 12.52 -3.91
CA ALA A 350 -9.29 12.89 -2.52
C ALA A 350 -9.62 11.73 -1.57
N SER A 351 -8.58 11.25 -0.89
CA SER A 351 -8.63 10.28 0.20
C SER A 351 -9.48 9.02 -0.06
N ASN A 352 -9.36 8.39 -1.23
CA ASN A 352 -10.02 7.12 -1.54
C ASN A 352 -9.06 5.93 -1.53
N TYR A 353 -8.89 5.31 -0.34
CA TYR A 353 -8.14 4.05 -0.17
C TYR A 353 -8.58 2.95 -1.14
N ALA A 354 -9.81 3.00 -1.65
CA ALA A 354 -10.37 1.98 -2.52
C ALA A 354 -9.64 1.95 -3.87
N LEU A 355 -9.07 3.08 -4.30
CA LEU A 355 -8.22 3.15 -5.49
C LEU A 355 -6.90 2.38 -5.32
N GLY A 356 -6.25 2.50 -4.15
CA GLY A 356 -5.04 1.72 -3.86
C GLY A 356 -5.36 0.23 -3.89
N LEU A 357 -6.49 -0.19 -3.31
CA LEU A 357 -6.87 -1.61 -3.35
C LEU A 357 -7.24 -2.08 -4.76
N ILE A 358 -7.94 -1.26 -5.55
CA ILE A 358 -8.20 -1.53 -6.97
C ILE A 358 -6.88 -1.66 -7.75
N ALA A 359 -5.91 -0.76 -7.53
CA ALA A 359 -4.61 -0.79 -8.18
C ALA A 359 -3.81 -2.04 -7.80
N LEU A 360 -3.82 -2.44 -6.53
CA LEU A 360 -3.21 -3.68 -6.06
C LEU A 360 -3.86 -4.92 -6.70
N VAL A 361 -5.19 -4.99 -6.74
CA VAL A 361 -5.93 -6.09 -7.39
C VAL A 361 -5.63 -6.13 -8.88
N TRP A 362 -5.62 -4.97 -9.54
CA TRP A 362 -5.30 -4.84 -10.96
C TRP A 362 -3.86 -5.32 -11.24
N GLY A 363 -2.87 -4.83 -10.48
CA GLY A 363 -1.46 -5.16 -10.68
C GLY A 363 -1.15 -6.63 -10.40
N THR A 364 -1.69 -7.20 -9.32
CA THR A 364 -1.49 -8.62 -8.98
C THR A 364 -2.19 -9.56 -9.98
N THR A 365 -3.37 -9.19 -10.47
CA THR A 365 -4.09 -9.96 -11.50
C THR A 365 -3.35 -9.89 -12.84
N LEU A 366 -2.88 -8.71 -13.25
CA LEU A 366 -2.05 -8.55 -14.45
C LEU A 366 -0.77 -9.38 -14.33
N GLY A 367 -0.07 -9.30 -13.19
CA GLY A 367 1.12 -10.10 -12.92
C GLY A 367 0.86 -11.60 -13.05
N PHE A 368 -0.27 -12.10 -12.52
CA PHE A 368 -0.68 -13.48 -12.67
C PHE A 368 -0.90 -13.87 -14.14
N LEU A 369 -1.64 -13.04 -14.90
CA LEU A 369 -1.91 -13.28 -16.32
C LEU A 369 -0.61 -13.30 -17.15
N LEU A 370 0.31 -12.37 -16.90
CA LEU A 370 1.57 -12.30 -17.63
C LEU A 370 2.53 -13.46 -17.29
N THR A 371 2.55 -13.89 -16.03
CA THR A 371 3.51 -14.91 -15.55
C THR A 371 3.03 -16.34 -15.76
N THR A 372 1.71 -16.57 -15.80
CA THR A 372 1.14 -17.93 -15.95
C THR A 372 1.59 -18.63 -17.24
N PRO A 373 1.56 -18.01 -18.43
CA PRO A 373 2.08 -18.60 -19.66
C PRO A 373 3.59 -18.86 -19.62
N LEU A 374 4.31 -18.14 -18.77
CA LEU A 374 5.78 -18.22 -18.62
C LEU A 374 6.20 -19.13 -17.46
N ARG A 375 5.26 -19.81 -16.80
CA ARG A 375 5.48 -20.53 -15.54
C ARG A 375 6.63 -21.52 -15.63
N ASP A 376 6.67 -22.37 -16.65
CA ASP A 376 7.66 -23.44 -16.73
C ASP A 376 9.08 -22.87 -16.94
N ARG A 377 9.19 -21.82 -17.76
CA ARG A 377 10.42 -21.06 -17.94
C ARG A 377 10.86 -20.37 -16.66
N ILE A 378 9.94 -19.74 -15.94
CA ILE A 378 10.22 -19.11 -14.63
C ILE A 378 10.71 -20.18 -13.64
N SER A 379 9.96 -21.27 -13.51
CA SER A 379 10.26 -22.36 -12.58
C SER A 379 11.62 -23.01 -12.82
N ALA A 380 11.99 -23.24 -14.08
CA ALA A 380 13.31 -23.77 -14.46
C ALA A 380 14.48 -22.87 -14.01
N ASN A 381 14.23 -21.56 -13.92
CA ASN A 381 15.25 -20.55 -13.62
C ASN A 381 15.25 -20.12 -12.15
N LEU A 382 14.32 -20.63 -11.36
CA LEU A 382 14.24 -20.36 -9.94
C LEU A 382 15.30 -21.16 -9.16
N PRO A 383 15.85 -20.58 -8.08
CA PRO A 383 16.85 -21.24 -7.26
C PRO A 383 16.28 -22.46 -6.55
N ASP A 384 17.16 -23.20 -5.87
CA ASP A 384 16.78 -24.37 -5.09
C ASP A 384 15.60 -24.06 -4.14
N PRO A 385 14.56 -24.91 -4.09
CA PRO A 385 13.42 -24.71 -3.18
C PRO A 385 13.83 -24.51 -1.72
N ARG A 386 14.80 -25.26 -1.21
CA ARG A 386 15.27 -25.12 0.19
C ARG A 386 15.81 -23.74 0.44
N LYS A 387 16.51 -23.15 -0.54
CA LYS A 387 17.02 -21.78 -0.44
C LYS A 387 15.88 -20.76 -0.36
N LEU A 388 14.81 -20.91 -1.15
CA LEU A 388 13.63 -20.05 -1.08
C LEU A 388 12.91 -20.18 0.27
N GLU A 389 12.79 -21.40 0.77
CA GLU A 389 12.19 -21.70 2.07
C GLU A 389 12.99 -21.10 3.23
N ASP A 390 14.32 -21.26 3.21
CA ASP A 390 15.23 -20.70 4.21
C ASP A 390 15.18 -19.18 4.27
N ILE A 391 15.15 -18.54 3.09
CA ILE A 391 15.07 -17.07 3.01
C ILE A 391 13.70 -16.60 3.48
N THR A 392 12.62 -17.28 3.10
CA THR A 392 11.26 -17.00 3.62
C THR A 392 11.25 -16.98 5.13
N TYR A 393 11.78 -18.04 5.77
CA TYR A 393 11.89 -18.12 7.23
C TYR A 393 12.75 -16.99 7.81
N LYS A 394 13.97 -16.76 7.27
CA LYS A 394 14.92 -15.75 7.77
C LYS A 394 14.36 -14.33 7.69
N VAL A 395 13.58 -14.03 6.65
CA VAL A 395 12.97 -12.72 6.46
C VAL A 395 11.78 -12.54 7.40
N ILE A 396 10.93 -13.57 7.55
CA ILE A 396 9.78 -13.51 8.47
C ILE A 396 10.22 -13.43 9.94
N ILE A 397 11.21 -14.22 10.37
CA ILE A 397 11.72 -14.17 11.74
C ILE A 397 12.44 -12.85 12.04
N ALA A 398 12.97 -12.17 11.03
CA ALA A 398 13.51 -10.81 11.20
C ALA A 398 12.40 -9.76 11.29
N GLY A 399 11.30 -9.92 10.54
CA GLY A 399 10.18 -8.97 10.53
C GLY A 399 9.29 -9.05 11.78
N TRP A 400 9.13 -10.23 12.37
CA TRP A 400 8.20 -10.45 13.49
C TRP A 400 8.57 -9.71 14.79
N PRO A 401 9.84 -9.64 15.22
CA PRO A 401 10.24 -8.77 16.33
C PRO A 401 9.95 -7.30 16.06
N LEU A 402 10.15 -6.82 14.83
CA LEU A 402 9.85 -5.45 14.44
C LEU A 402 8.34 -5.16 14.51
N LEU A 403 7.50 -6.11 14.09
CA LEU A 403 6.05 -6.02 14.28
C LEU A 403 5.70 -5.93 15.77
N THR A 404 6.33 -6.76 16.60
CA THR A 404 6.09 -6.80 18.05
C THR A 404 6.45 -5.47 18.70
N VAL A 405 7.65 -4.96 18.42
CA VAL A 405 8.08 -3.63 18.89
C VAL A 405 7.13 -2.56 18.38
N GLY A 406 6.75 -2.61 17.09
CA GLY A 406 5.76 -1.72 16.50
C GLY A 406 4.47 -1.70 17.32
N ILE A 407 3.82 -2.85 17.53
CA ILE A 407 2.55 -2.94 18.27
C ILE A 407 2.69 -2.42 19.71
N VAL A 408 3.76 -2.82 20.42
CA VAL A 408 3.99 -2.37 21.81
C VAL A 408 4.17 -0.86 21.88
N MET A 409 5.01 -0.27 21.02
CA MET A 409 5.23 1.18 20.98
C MET A 409 3.98 1.93 20.53
N GLY A 410 3.14 1.33 19.68
CA GLY A 410 1.83 1.86 19.31
C GLY A 410 0.87 1.91 20.50
N GLY A 411 0.88 0.88 21.36
CA GLY A 411 0.12 0.89 22.61
C GLY A 411 0.61 1.94 23.60
N MET A 412 1.93 2.16 23.70
CA MET A 412 2.50 3.24 24.53
C MET A 412 2.04 4.61 24.05
N TRP A 413 2.10 4.85 22.74
CA TRP A 413 1.54 6.04 22.10
C TRP A 413 0.04 6.21 22.39
N ALA A 414 -0.75 5.14 22.26
CA ALA A 414 -2.19 5.17 22.51
C ALA A 414 -2.50 5.52 23.97
N ASN A 415 -1.67 5.05 24.91
CA ASN A 415 -1.82 5.40 26.32
C ASN A 415 -1.58 6.90 26.58
N GLU A 416 -0.58 7.49 25.92
CA GLU A 416 -0.33 8.94 26.01
C GLU A 416 -1.42 9.77 25.32
N ALA A 417 -1.88 9.34 24.15
CA ALA A 417 -2.82 10.10 23.34
C ALA A 417 -4.28 9.96 23.83
N TRP A 418 -4.67 8.78 24.29
CA TRP A 418 -6.06 8.41 24.58
C TRP A 418 -6.29 7.91 26.01
N GLY A 419 -5.25 7.85 26.85
CA GLY A 419 -5.33 7.39 28.24
C GLY A 419 -5.50 5.87 28.39
N ARG A 420 -5.29 5.08 27.32
CA ARG A 420 -5.35 3.60 27.35
C ARG A 420 -4.40 2.96 26.35
N PHE A 421 -3.81 1.82 26.71
CA PHE A 421 -2.88 1.07 25.86
C PHE A 421 -3.52 0.36 24.66
N TRP A 422 -4.79 -0.01 24.78
CA TRP A 422 -5.50 -0.79 23.78
C TRP A 422 -6.99 -0.50 23.88
N GLY A 423 -7.64 -0.44 22.73
CA GLY A 423 -9.03 -0.07 22.57
C GLY A 423 -9.89 -1.03 21.75
N TRP A 424 -9.33 -2.11 21.23
CA TRP A 424 -10.04 -3.13 20.43
C TRP A 424 -10.71 -2.55 19.18
N ASP A 425 -10.24 -1.42 18.68
CA ASP A 425 -10.68 -0.96 17.38
C ASP A 425 -10.13 -1.89 16.28
N PRO A 426 -10.64 -1.83 15.05
CA PRO A 426 -10.22 -2.76 14.02
C PRO A 426 -8.74 -2.70 13.64
N LYS A 427 -8.08 -1.54 13.67
CA LYS A 427 -6.64 -1.51 13.33
C LYS A 427 -5.83 -2.25 14.37
N GLU A 428 -6.11 -2.03 15.63
CA GLU A 428 -5.51 -2.76 16.75
C GLU A 428 -5.82 -4.26 16.66
N THR A 429 -7.08 -4.62 16.49
CA THR A 429 -7.53 -6.02 16.39
C THR A 429 -6.84 -6.75 15.23
N TRP A 430 -6.76 -6.13 14.05
CA TRP A 430 -6.12 -6.73 12.88
C TRP A 430 -4.58 -6.74 12.98
N ALA A 431 -3.97 -5.79 13.69
CA ALA A 431 -2.55 -5.86 14.04
C ALA A 431 -2.25 -7.08 14.93
N LEU A 432 -3.10 -7.35 15.93
CA LEU A 432 -2.99 -8.56 16.76
C LEU A 432 -3.21 -9.84 15.95
N ILE A 433 -4.22 -9.89 15.08
CA ILE A 433 -4.46 -11.03 14.18
C ILE A 433 -3.22 -11.28 13.30
N THR A 434 -2.66 -10.24 12.70
CA THR A 434 -1.43 -10.33 11.91
C THR A 434 -0.28 -10.92 12.71
N TRP A 435 -0.09 -10.44 13.95
CA TRP A 435 0.93 -10.94 14.85
C TRP A 435 0.73 -12.43 15.17
N VAL A 436 -0.50 -12.85 15.49
CA VAL A 436 -0.84 -14.24 15.80
C VAL A 436 -0.62 -15.15 14.60
N VAL A 437 -0.99 -14.72 13.40
CA VAL A 437 -0.80 -15.51 12.17
C VAL A 437 0.68 -15.74 11.88
N TYR A 438 1.53 -14.72 12.02
CA TYR A 438 2.98 -14.88 11.85
C TYR A 438 3.64 -15.64 13.01
N ALA A 439 3.16 -15.48 14.24
CA ALA A 439 3.59 -16.31 15.37
C ALA A 439 3.25 -17.78 15.11
N GLY A 440 2.06 -18.07 14.58
CA GLY A 440 1.65 -19.39 14.15
C GLY A 440 2.56 -19.96 13.05
N TYR A 441 2.87 -19.17 12.02
CA TYR A 441 3.86 -19.57 11.01
C TYR A 441 5.21 -19.95 11.66
N LEU A 442 5.76 -19.09 12.51
CA LEU A 442 7.04 -19.35 13.19
C LEU A 442 6.96 -20.56 14.11
N HIS A 443 5.86 -20.76 14.81
CA HIS A 443 5.63 -21.93 15.66
C HIS A 443 5.66 -23.23 14.84
N THR A 444 5.01 -23.25 13.66
CA THR A 444 5.10 -24.44 12.77
C THR A 444 6.52 -24.70 12.28
N ARG A 445 7.33 -23.65 12.07
CA ARG A 445 8.71 -23.77 11.60
C ARG A 445 9.68 -24.22 12.70
N ILE A 446 9.61 -23.57 13.85
CA ILE A 446 10.58 -23.72 14.95
C ILE A 446 10.23 -24.94 15.80
N THR A 447 8.97 -25.08 16.19
CA THR A 447 8.55 -26.11 17.15
C THR A 447 8.20 -27.42 16.46
N LEU A 448 7.45 -27.36 15.35
CA LEU A 448 6.98 -28.56 14.66
C LEU A 448 7.93 -29.03 13.55
N GLY A 449 8.97 -28.26 13.23
CA GLY A 449 9.93 -28.58 12.17
C GLY A 449 9.30 -28.67 10.78
N TRP A 450 8.15 -28.02 10.54
CA TRP A 450 7.47 -28.12 9.26
C TRP A 450 8.31 -27.51 8.15
N ALA A 451 8.52 -28.28 7.09
CA ALA A 451 9.11 -27.86 5.82
C ALA A 451 8.14 -28.14 4.68
N GLY A 452 8.38 -27.58 3.49
CA GLY A 452 7.56 -27.90 2.33
C GLY A 452 6.53 -26.83 1.94
N LYS A 453 5.54 -27.29 1.19
CA LYS A 453 4.42 -26.47 0.67
C LYS A 453 3.51 -25.91 1.77
N ARG A 454 3.40 -26.59 2.92
CA ARG A 454 2.49 -26.18 4.02
C ARG A 454 2.93 -24.85 4.66
N PRO A 455 4.17 -24.70 5.18
CA PRO A 455 4.64 -23.39 5.66
C PRO A 455 4.60 -22.30 4.58
N ALA A 456 4.94 -22.62 3.32
CA ALA A 456 4.90 -21.66 2.24
C ALA A 456 3.47 -21.11 2.01
N ALA A 457 2.45 -21.98 2.05
CA ALA A 457 1.06 -21.55 1.96
C ALA A 457 0.65 -20.66 3.14
N ILE A 458 1.08 -20.98 4.37
CA ILE A 458 0.83 -20.16 5.57
C ILE A 458 1.49 -18.78 5.42
N ALA A 459 2.73 -18.70 4.91
CA ALA A 459 3.42 -17.42 4.69
C ALA A 459 2.69 -16.53 3.67
N VAL A 460 2.18 -17.10 2.58
CA VAL A 460 1.38 -16.36 1.58
C VAL A 460 0.07 -15.88 2.21
N PHE A 461 -0.62 -16.74 2.96
CA PHE A 461 -1.84 -16.37 3.68
C PHE A 461 -1.59 -15.24 4.70
N ALA A 462 -0.52 -15.34 5.48
CA ALA A 462 -0.12 -14.32 6.45
C ALA A 462 0.07 -12.95 5.81
N PHE A 463 0.62 -12.90 4.60
CA PHE A 463 0.75 -11.65 3.85
C PHE A 463 -0.58 -11.09 3.36
N VAL A 464 -1.55 -11.93 2.99
CA VAL A 464 -2.92 -11.45 2.69
C VAL A 464 -3.54 -10.76 3.91
N VAL A 465 -3.28 -11.28 5.11
CA VAL A 465 -3.70 -10.65 6.38
C VAL A 465 -3.01 -9.30 6.60
N VAL A 466 -1.73 -9.14 6.23
CA VAL A 466 -1.02 -7.85 6.27
C VAL A 466 -1.68 -6.83 5.33
N VAL A 467 -1.95 -7.23 4.07
CA VAL A 467 -2.64 -6.37 3.09
C VAL A 467 -3.99 -5.91 3.62
N PHE A 468 -4.75 -6.83 4.22
CA PHE A 468 -6.03 -6.49 4.84
C PHE A 468 -5.88 -5.52 6.03
N THR A 469 -4.89 -5.74 6.90
CA THR A 469 -4.62 -4.87 8.06
C THR A 469 -4.22 -3.46 7.63
N PHE A 470 -3.41 -3.34 6.59
CA PHE A 470 -2.92 -2.05 6.09
C PHE A 470 -3.96 -1.29 5.25
N MET A 471 -4.64 -1.97 4.33
CA MET A 471 -5.56 -1.33 3.38
C MET A 471 -7.03 -1.60 3.70
N GLY A 472 -7.38 -2.86 3.98
CA GLY A 472 -8.76 -3.32 4.18
C GLY A 472 -9.47 -2.63 5.33
N VAL A 473 -8.79 -2.44 6.47
CA VAL A 473 -9.39 -1.78 7.65
C VAL A 473 -9.82 -0.33 7.36
N ASN A 474 -9.14 0.35 6.42
CA ASN A 474 -9.45 1.74 6.05
C ASN A 474 -10.62 1.88 5.05
N LEU A 475 -11.17 0.78 4.52
CA LEU A 475 -12.17 0.78 3.44
C LEU A 475 -13.64 0.70 3.87
N GLY A 476 -13.93 0.82 5.17
CA GLY A 476 -15.32 0.96 5.63
C GLY A 476 -15.92 -0.25 6.32
N LEU A 477 -15.11 -1.14 6.93
CA LEU A 477 -15.66 -2.00 7.99
C LEU A 477 -15.97 -1.21 9.28
N THR A 478 -15.29 -0.09 9.51
CA THR A 478 -15.55 0.79 10.66
C THR A 478 -15.22 2.23 10.35
N GLY A 479 -16.24 3.02 10.03
CA GLY A 479 -16.13 4.49 9.96
C GLY A 479 -15.90 5.18 11.32
N GLU A 480 -15.46 4.44 12.35
CA GLU A 480 -15.50 4.86 13.75
C GLU A 480 -14.22 4.51 14.55
N GLY A 481 -13.12 4.15 13.87
CA GLY A 481 -11.85 3.89 14.55
C GLY A 481 -11.11 5.19 14.88
N LEU A 482 -10.62 5.34 16.11
CA LEU A 482 -9.79 6.49 16.52
C LEU A 482 -8.51 6.65 15.67
N HIS A 483 -8.12 5.63 14.91
CA HIS A 483 -6.95 5.63 14.02
C HIS A 483 -7.20 6.13 12.58
N THR A 484 -8.32 6.80 12.30
CA THR A 484 -8.53 7.50 11.02
C THR A 484 -7.84 8.88 10.99
N TYR A 485 -6.53 8.93 11.22
CA TYR A 485 -5.74 10.16 11.08
C TYR A 485 -5.30 10.45 9.63
N GLY A 486 -5.48 9.48 8.73
CA GLY A 486 -5.24 9.61 7.29
C GLY A 486 -6.47 10.08 6.49
N ALA A 487 -7.52 10.52 7.17
CA ALA A 487 -8.63 11.21 6.52
C ALA A 487 -8.23 12.67 6.30
N GLY A 488 -7.36 12.90 5.30
CA GLY A 488 -7.21 14.22 4.72
C GLY A 488 -8.50 14.69 4.07
#